data_AF-A0AAX7U488-F1
#
_entry.id   AF-A0AAX7U488-F1
#
_cell.length_a   1.000
_cell.length_b   1.000
_cell.length_c   1.000
_cell.angle_alpha   90.00
_cell.angle_beta   90.00
_cell.angle_gamma   90.00
#
_symmetry.space_group_name_H-M   'P 1'
#
loop_
_entity.id
_entity.type
_entity.pdbx_description
1 polymer ?
#
loop_
_entity_poly.entity_id
_entity_poly.type
_entity_poly.pdbx_seq_one_letter_code
_entity_poly.pdbx_strand_id
1 'polypeptide(L)'
;MFDICSCQFVYHYSFESEQKANMMLRNACERLKPGGYFIGTTPDAFELVKRLEASDSLSFGNEVFKVTFQSKGSYPLFGCQYHFNLEEVVNVPEFLVYFPLFEHMAKQYNMQLVLKQRFADFFEEKVKKENHRSLMMKMMALEVEY
;
A
#
# COMPACT_ATOMS: atom_id res chain seq x y z
N MET A 1 3.56 8.16 -23.94
CA MET A 1 2.86 8.80 -22.81
C MET A 1 1.70 7.89 -22.43
N PHE A 2 1.33 7.86 -21.16
CA PHE A 2 0.30 6.98 -20.60
C PHE A 2 -0.86 7.79 -20.03
N ASP A 3 -2.08 7.26 -20.14
CA ASP A 3 -3.26 7.84 -19.47
C ASP A 3 -3.33 7.40 -18.00
N ILE A 4 -2.92 6.16 -17.71
CA ILE A 4 -2.92 5.57 -16.38
C ILE A 4 -1.60 4.82 -16.16
N CYS A 5 -1.02 4.98 -14.98
CA CYS A 5 -0.03 4.07 -14.42
C CYS A 5 -0.67 3.36 -13.21
N SER A 6 -0.68 2.02 -13.21
CA SER A 6 -1.28 1.22 -12.12
C SER A 6 -0.19 0.43 -11.39
N CYS A 7 -0.02 0.70 -10.10
CA CYS A 7 1.04 0.15 -9.26
C CYS A 7 0.43 -0.55 -8.03
N GLN A 8 -0.01 -1.81 -8.22
CA GLN A 8 -0.76 -2.56 -7.22
C GLN A 8 0.16 -3.43 -6.36
N PHE A 9 0.24 -3.15 -5.06
CA PHE A 9 1.12 -3.85 -4.11
C PHE A 9 2.60 -3.87 -4.51
N VAL A 10 3.13 -2.73 -4.99
CA VAL A 10 4.54 -2.66 -5.45
C VAL A 10 5.33 -1.53 -4.80
N TYR A 11 4.79 -0.32 -4.71
CA TYR A 11 5.67 0.83 -4.51
C TYR A 11 6.35 0.89 -3.12
N HIS A 12 5.88 0.15 -2.13
CA HIS A 12 6.61 -0.05 -0.87
C HIS A 12 7.99 -0.69 -1.06
N TYR A 13 8.22 -1.54 -2.06
CA TYR A 13 9.56 -2.08 -2.33
C TYR A 13 10.57 -1.00 -2.72
N SER A 14 10.11 0.14 -3.26
CA SER A 14 10.99 1.24 -3.65
C SER A 14 11.46 2.10 -2.46
N PHE A 15 10.81 1.99 -1.30
CA PHE A 15 11.12 2.81 -0.11
C PHE A 15 12.35 2.32 0.68
N GLU A 16 13.12 1.37 0.13
CA GLU A 16 14.44 1.00 0.64
C GLU A 16 15.39 2.20 0.74
N SER A 17 15.35 3.11 -0.25
CA SER A 17 16.11 4.36 -0.23
C SER A 17 15.37 5.48 -0.94
N GLU A 18 15.72 6.72 -0.63
CA GLU A 18 15.16 7.91 -1.27
C GLU A 18 15.35 7.88 -2.80
N GLN A 19 16.52 7.46 -3.28
CA GLN A 19 16.82 7.39 -4.70
C GLN A 19 15.92 6.38 -5.42
N LYS A 20 15.64 5.23 -4.80
CA LYS A 20 14.76 4.19 -5.36
C LYS A 20 13.31 4.64 -5.38
N ALA A 21 12.82 5.26 -4.31
CA ALA A 21 11.47 5.81 -4.23
C ALA A 21 11.24 6.93 -5.27
N ASN A 22 12.21 7.84 -5.41
CA ASN A 22 12.16 8.87 -6.46
C ASN A 22 12.19 8.27 -7.87
N MET A 23 13.04 7.28 -8.12
CA MET A 23 13.09 6.61 -9.43
C MET A 23 11.76 5.94 -9.78
N MET A 24 11.12 5.28 -8.81
CA MET A 24 9.81 4.66 -9.01
C MET A 24 8.74 5.70 -9.34
N LEU A 25 8.66 6.79 -8.57
CA LEU A 25 7.73 7.89 -8.84
C LEU A 25 7.99 8.55 -10.20
N ARG A 26 9.25 8.76 -10.57
CA ARG A 26 9.62 9.26 -11.89
C ARG A 26 9.07 8.36 -13.00
N ASN A 27 9.36 7.06 -12.93
CA ASN A 27 8.93 6.11 -13.94
C ASN A 27 7.41 6.02 -14.04
N ALA A 28 6.71 6.11 -12.91
CA ALA A 28 5.26 6.05 -12.85
C ALA A 28 4.58 7.33 -13.37
N CYS A 29 5.14 8.50 -13.08
CA CYS A 29 4.44 9.78 -13.24
C CYS A 29 4.97 10.65 -14.40
N GLU A 30 6.28 10.63 -14.72
CA GLU A 30 6.89 11.54 -15.70
C GLU A 30 6.30 11.43 -17.12
N ARG A 31 5.75 10.26 -17.46
CA ARG A 31 5.18 9.98 -18.79
C ARG A 31 3.65 9.98 -18.80
N LEU A 32 3.00 10.35 -17.70
CA LEU A 32 1.55 10.56 -17.67
C LEU A 32 1.18 11.79 -18.52
N LYS A 33 0.08 11.69 -19.26
CA LYS A 33 -0.51 12.86 -19.92
C LYS A 33 -1.02 13.85 -18.86
N PRO A 34 -1.13 15.15 -19.16
CA PRO A 34 -1.91 16.07 -18.31
C PRO A 34 -3.32 15.50 -18.09
N GLY A 35 -3.72 15.38 -16.82
CA GLY A 35 -4.98 14.73 -16.42
C GLY A 35 -4.94 13.20 -16.33
N GLY A 36 -3.79 12.57 -16.58
CA GLY A 36 -3.57 11.15 -16.36
C GLY A 36 -3.47 10.78 -14.88
N TYR A 37 -3.65 9.50 -14.56
CA TYR A 37 -3.73 9.03 -13.17
C TYR A 37 -2.62 8.04 -12.84
N PHE A 38 -2.01 8.25 -11.67
CA PHE A 38 -1.31 7.18 -10.97
C PHE A 38 -2.27 6.57 -9.95
N ILE A 39 -2.53 5.27 -10.06
CA ILE A 39 -3.35 4.50 -9.11
C ILE A 39 -2.53 3.37 -8.51
N GLY A 40 -2.79 3.00 -7.27
CA GLY A 40 -2.05 1.94 -6.62
C GLY A 40 -2.55 1.59 -5.24
N THR A 41 -1.96 0.53 -4.69
CA THR A 41 -2.26 -0.01 -3.36
C THR A 41 -0.95 -0.31 -2.64
N THR A 42 -0.90 -0.04 -1.34
CA THR A 42 0.27 -0.29 -0.48
C THR A 42 -0.17 -0.46 0.98
N PRO A 43 0.64 -1.12 1.83
CA PRO A 43 0.36 -1.21 3.25
C PRO A 43 0.25 0.17 3.94
N ASP A 44 -0.75 0.32 4.82
CA ASP A 44 -0.94 1.55 5.61
C ASP A 44 0.07 1.60 6.77
N ALA A 45 1.07 2.47 6.67
CA ALA A 45 2.10 2.63 7.69
C ALA A 45 1.52 2.95 9.08
N PHE A 46 0.41 3.69 9.18
CA PHE A 46 -0.21 3.98 10.48
C PHE A 46 -0.75 2.72 11.14
N GLU A 47 -1.38 1.83 10.36
CA GLU A 47 -1.91 0.58 10.90
C GLU A 47 -0.79 -0.41 11.26
N LEU A 48 0.27 -0.48 10.43
CA LEU A 48 1.44 -1.30 10.72
C LEU A 48 2.13 -0.88 12.02
N VAL A 49 2.43 0.42 12.17
CA VAL A 49 3.09 0.94 13.37
C VAL A 49 2.18 0.82 14.59
N LYS A 50 0.87 1.10 14.46
CA LYS A 50 -0.09 0.93 15.56
C LYS A 50 -0.08 -0.51 16.12
N ARG A 51 -0.09 -1.52 15.25
CA ARG A 51 -0.06 -2.93 15.66
C ARG A 51 1.29 -3.35 16.24
N LEU A 52 2.39 -2.84 15.68
CA LEU A 52 3.73 -3.09 16.20
C LEU A 52 3.90 -2.52 17.62
N GLU A 53 3.47 -1.27 17.84
CA GLU A 53 3.59 -0.61 19.15
C GLU A 53 2.68 -1.24 20.22
N ALA A 54 1.56 -1.85 19.81
CA ALA A 54 0.70 -2.61 20.69
C ALA A 54 1.22 -4.03 20.98
N SER A 55 2.25 -4.50 20.26
CA SER A 55 2.83 -5.83 20.44
C SER A 55 3.94 -5.82 21.49
N ASP A 56 3.98 -6.88 22.31
CA ASP A 56 5.08 -7.12 23.25
C ASP A 56 6.40 -7.47 22.54
N SER A 57 6.34 -7.83 21.25
CA SER A 57 7.50 -8.24 20.44
C SER A 57 7.73 -7.32 19.24
N LEU A 58 8.66 -7.69 18.35
CA LEU A 58 8.87 -7.04 17.05
C LEU A 58 7.96 -7.61 15.94
N SER A 59 7.06 -8.52 16.30
CA SER A 59 6.17 -9.19 15.36
C SER A 59 4.70 -9.04 15.78
N PHE A 60 3.81 -9.04 14.80
CA PHE A 60 2.37 -9.17 15.00
C PHE A 60 1.76 -9.92 13.81
N GLY A 61 0.60 -10.52 13.99
CA GLY A 61 -0.03 -11.34 12.97
C GLY A 61 -1.11 -12.26 13.53
N ASN A 62 -1.59 -13.16 12.69
CA ASN A 62 -2.49 -14.26 13.01
C ASN A 62 -2.06 -15.50 12.19
N GLU A 63 -2.94 -16.50 12.08
CA GLU A 63 -2.68 -17.71 11.28
C GLU A 63 -2.48 -17.42 9.78
N VAL A 64 -3.11 -16.37 9.24
CA VAL A 64 -3.07 -16.04 7.81
C VAL A 64 -1.85 -15.17 7.45
N PHE A 65 -1.48 -14.21 8.29
CA PHE A 65 -0.37 -13.29 7.99
C PHE A 65 0.51 -13.01 9.21
N LYS A 66 1.78 -12.69 8.96
CA LYS A 66 2.72 -12.24 9.99
C LYS A 66 3.62 -11.12 9.47
N VAL A 67 3.76 -10.08 10.28
CA VAL A 67 4.66 -8.96 10.04
C VAL A 67 5.74 -8.96 11.11
N THR A 68 7.00 -8.79 10.72
CA THR A 68 8.14 -8.72 11.64
C THR A 68 9.05 -7.56 11.29
N PHE A 69 9.16 -6.58 12.19
CA PHE A 69 10.05 -5.43 12.04
C PHE A 69 11.46 -5.73 12.56
N GLN A 70 12.45 -4.99 12.07
CA GLN A 70 13.82 -5.06 12.61
C GLN A 70 13.96 -4.35 13.96
N SER A 71 13.16 -3.30 14.19
CA SER A 71 13.15 -2.50 15.43
C SER A 71 11.78 -1.85 15.63
N LYS A 72 11.50 -1.39 16.87
CA LYS A 72 10.32 -0.60 17.24
C LYS A 72 10.72 0.72 17.91
N GLY A 73 9.88 1.75 17.80
CA GLY A 73 10.13 3.09 18.36
C GLY A 73 10.98 4.04 17.50
N SER A 74 11.53 3.58 16.38
CA SER A 74 12.23 4.42 15.39
C SER A 74 11.86 3.98 13.98
N TYR A 75 11.28 4.89 13.20
CA TYR A 75 10.73 4.61 11.87
C TYR A 75 11.33 5.59 10.86
N PRO A 76 12.49 5.29 10.25
CA PRO A 76 13.09 6.18 9.27
C PRO A 76 12.19 6.30 8.04
N LEU A 77 12.23 7.47 7.40
CA LEU A 77 11.42 7.78 6.21
C LEU A 77 11.69 6.84 5.02
N PHE A 78 12.91 6.32 4.92
CA PHE A 78 13.34 5.33 3.94
C PHE A 78 14.12 4.24 4.66
N GLY A 79 14.13 3.03 4.10
CA GLY A 79 14.88 1.89 4.64
C GLY A 79 14.26 1.28 5.91
N CYS A 80 13.07 1.72 6.33
CA CYS A 80 12.35 1.09 7.45
C CYS A 80 11.79 -0.27 7.01
N GLN A 81 12.62 -1.30 7.11
CA GLN A 81 12.30 -2.64 6.62
C GLN A 81 11.45 -3.44 7.63
N TYR A 82 10.47 -4.17 7.12
CA TYR A 82 9.79 -5.26 7.79
C TYR A 82 9.71 -6.47 6.88
N HIS A 83 9.58 -7.66 7.45
CA HIS A 83 9.29 -8.87 6.70
C HIS A 83 7.78 -9.11 6.72
N PHE A 84 7.18 -9.23 5.54
CA PHE A 84 5.77 -9.55 5.37
C PHE A 84 5.63 -11.01 4.91
N ASN A 85 4.92 -11.80 5.69
CA ASN A 85 4.56 -13.16 5.37
C ASN A 85 3.04 -13.26 5.27
N LEU A 86 2.57 -13.82 4.16
CA LEU A 86 1.19 -14.19 3.92
C LEU A 86 1.19 -15.67 3.55
N GLU A 87 0.47 -16.48 4.31
CA GLU A 87 0.43 -17.93 4.15
C GLU A 87 0.19 -18.31 2.68
N GLU A 88 1.04 -19.20 2.14
CA GLU A 88 1.04 -19.68 0.75
C GLU A 88 1.23 -18.63 -0.37
N VAL A 89 1.29 -17.34 -0.07
CA VAL A 89 1.36 -16.28 -1.09
C VAL A 89 2.76 -15.65 -1.18
N VAL A 90 3.26 -15.08 -0.08
CA VAL A 90 4.55 -14.34 -0.09
C VAL A 90 5.30 -14.44 1.24
N ASN A 91 6.63 -14.33 1.14
CA ASN A 91 7.53 -14.15 2.28
C ASN A 91 8.70 -13.24 1.88
N VAL A 92 8.51 -11.93 1.95
CA VAL A 92 9.41 -10.94 1.33
C VAL A 92 9.69 -9.75 2.26
N PRO A 93 10.88 -9.12 2.14
CA PRO A 93 11.13 -7.84 2.80
C PRO A 93 10.38 -6.72 2.08
N GLU A 94 9.71 -5.88 2.87
CA GLU A 94 9.01 -4.67 2.43
C GLU A 94 9.52 -3.46 3.23
N PHE A 95 9.19 -2.25 2.77
CA PHE A 95 9.58 -1.01 3.44
C PHE A 95 8.37 -0.14 3.77
N LEU A 96 8.43 0.51 4.93
CA LEU A 96 7.35 1.35 5.43
C LEU A 96 7.16 2.58 4.53
N VAL A 97 5.93 2.82 4.10
CA VAL A 97 5.57 3.98 3.29
C VAL A 97 4.79 4.98 4.13
N TYR A 98 5.49 5.99 4.66
CA TYR A 98 4.82 7.12 5.30
C TYR A 98 4.09 7.94 4.23
N PHE A 99 2.77 7.74 4.11
CA PHE A 99 1.99 8.30 2.99
C PHE A 99 2.12 9.82 2.79
N PRO A 100 2.18 10.67 3.85
CA PRO A 100 2.42 12.10 3.66
C PRO A 100 3.75 12.42 2.96
N LEU A 101 4.80 11.63 3.19
CA LEU A 101 6.06 11.74 2.45
C LEU A 101 5.86 11.33 0.99
N PHE A 102 5.21 10.19 0.73
CA PHE A 102 4.91 9.74 -0.63
C PHE A 102 4.14 10.81 -1.42
N GLU A 103 3.10 11.40 -0.83
CA GLU A 103 2.34 12.51 -1.42
C GLU A 103 3.24 13.72 -1.69
N HIS A 104 4.11 14.09 -0.74
CA HIS A 104 5.04 15.20 -0.91
C HIS A 104 6.01 14.97 -2.09
N MET A 105 6.60 13.77 -2.19
CA MET A 105 7.51 13.41 -3.29
C MET A 105 6.78 13.44 -4.65
N ALA A 106 5.54 12.95 -4.71
CA ALA A 106 4.76 12.92 -5.95
C ALA A 106 4.51 14.32 -6.54
N LYS A 107 4.49 15.38 -5.71
CA LYS A 107 4.34 16.78 -6.16
C LYS A 107 5.48 17.22 -7.08
N GLN A 108 6.68 16.63 -6.96
CA GLN A 108 7.81 16.92 -7.85
C GLN A 108 7.53 16.53 -9.32
N TYR A 109 6.55 15.64 -9.54
CA TYR A 109 6.11 15.19 -10.86
C TYR A 109 4.75 15.79 -11.26
N ASN A 110 4.39 16.94 -10.69
CA ASN A 110 3.11 17.64 -10.92
C ASN A 110 1.86 16.82 -10.58
N MET A 111 1.98 15.86 -9.66
CA MET A 111 0.85 15.06 -9.20
C MET A 111 0.16 15.73 -8.01
N GLN A 112 -1.16 15.57 -7.94
CA GLN A 112 -1.99 15.96 -6.81
C GLN A 112 -2.76 14.74 -6.30
N LEU A 113 -2.86 14.59 -4.98
CA LEU A 113 -3.64 13.51 -4.38
C LEU A 113 -5.13 13.67 -4.72
N VAL A 114 -5.70 12.65 -5.34
CA VAL A 114 -7.14 12.57 -5.65
C VAL A 114 -7.88 11.78 -4.58
N LEU A 115 -7.32 10.65 -4.15
CA LEU A 115 -7.97 9.73 -3.22
C LEU A 115 -6.94 8.95 -2.40
N LYS A 116 -7.19 8.84 -1.10
CA LYS A 116 -6.53 7.90 -0.18
C LYS A 116 -7.60 7.29 0.72
N GLN A 117 -7.83 5.99 0.61
CA GLN A 117 -8.81 5.26 1.43
C GLN A 117 -8.20 3.93 1.89
N ARG A 118 -8.58 3.48 3.09
CA ARG A 118 -8.26 2.12 3.53
C ARG A 118 -9.13 1.11 2.78
N PHE A 119 -8.69 -0.13 2.72
CA PHE A 119 -9.42 -1.19 2.02
C PHE A 119 -10.83 -1.38 2.59
N ALA A 120 -11.00 -1.36 3.91
CA ALA A 120 -12.31 -1.46 4.55
C ALA A 120 -13.24 -0.32 4.13
N ASP A 121 -12.79 0.93 4.22
CA ASP A 121 -13.58 2.11 3.82
C ASP A 121 -13.94 2.07 2.33
N PHE A 122 -12.98 1.70 1.48
CA PHE A 122 -13.18 1.57 0.03
C PHE A 122 -14.21 0.47 -0.27
N PHE A 123 -14.09 -0.68 0.37
CA PHE A 123 -15.04 -1.78 0.26
C PHE A 123 -16.46 -1.35 0.66
N GLU A 124 -16.62 -0.80 1.87
CA GLU A 124 -17.90 -0.34 2.40
C GLU A 124 -18.57 0.71 1.51
N GLU A 125 -17.78 1.61 0.92
CA GLU A 125 -18.30 2.60 -0.02
C GLU A 125 -18.70 1.95 -1.36
N LYS A 126 -17.85 1.11 -1.96
CA LYS A 126 -18.08 0.58 -3.31
C LYS A 126 -19.19 -0.46 -3.35
N VAL A 127 -19.36 -1.29 -2.32
CA VAL A 127 -20.38 -2.35 -2.29
C VAL A 127 -21.82 -1.82 -2.20
N LYS A 128 -22.00 -0.54 -1.84
CA LYS A 128 -23.32 0.12 -1.85
C LYS A 128 -23.90 0.25 -3.26
N LYS A 129 -23.07 0.16 -4.30
CA LYS A 129 -23.54 0.18 -5.70
C LYS A 129 -23.83 -1.25 -6.18
N GLU A 130 -25.03 -1.44 -6.72
CA GLU A 130 -25.53 -2.76 -7.16
C GLU A 130 -24.58 -3.48 -8.11
N ASN A 131 -24.04 -2.76 -9.09
CA ASN A 131 -23.12 -3.32 -10.08
C ASN A 131 -21.80 -3.81 -9.46
N HIS A 132 -21.27 -3.09 -8.47
CA HIS A 132 -20.04 -3.49 -7.77
C HIS A 132 -20.30 -4.71 -6.88
N ARG A 133 -21.40 -4.70 -6.13
CA ARG A 133 -21.80 -5.86 -5.31
C ARG A 133 -22.01 -7.10 -6.16
N SER A 134 -22.71 -6.96 -7.29
CA SER A 134 -22.93 -8.05 -8.23
C SER A 134 -21.61 -8.61 -8.78
N LEU A 135 -20.66 -7.73 -9.15
CA LEU A 135 -19.33 -8.16 -9.61
C LEU A 135 -18.56 -8.91 -8.52
N MET A 136 -18.56 -8.39 -7.29
CA MET A 136 -17.90 -9.02 -6.14
C MET A 136 -18.43 -10.43 -5.86
N MET A 137 -19.76 -10.62 -5.90
CA MET A 137 -20.38 -11.94 -5.72
C MET A 137 -20.00 -12.89 -6.87
N LYS A 138 -19.94 -12.41 -8.12
CA LYS A 138 -19.49 -13.21 -9.27
C LYS A 138 -18.03 -13.63 -9.18
N MET A 139 -17.19 -12.80 -8.57
CA MET A 139 -15.77 -13.12 -8.32
C MET A 139 -15.57 -14.03 -7.12
N MET A 140 -16.62 -14.37 -6.37
CA MET A 140 -16.53 -15.13 -5.10
C MET A 140 -15.55 -14.49 -4.11
N ALA A 141 -15.54 -13.15 -4.07
CA ALA A 141 -14.58 -12.39 -3.25
C ALA A 141 -14.92 -12.34 -1.74
N LEU A 142 -16.03 -12.97 -1.34
CA LEU A 142 -16.41 -13.19 0.05
C LEU A 142 -16.73 -14.67 0.22
N GLU A 143 -16.28 -15.24 1.32
CA GLU A 143 -16.72 -16.56 1.75
C GLU A 143 -18.14 -16.41 2.31
N VAL A 144 -19.08 -17.19 1.77
CA VAL A 144 -20.44 -17.26 2.30
C VAL A 144 -20.44 -18.47 3.22
N GLU A 145 -20.32 -18.26 4.53
CA GLU A 145 -20.56 -19.32 5.49
C GLU A 145 -22.05 -19.75 5.36
N TYR A 146 -22.27 -21.03 5.07
CA TYR A 146 -23.60 -21.67 5.02
C TYR A 146 -23.91 -22.36 6.35
#